data_AF-X5QIM7-F1
#
_entry.id   AF-X5QIM7-F1
#
_cell.length_a   1.000
_cell.length_b   1.000
_cell.length_c   1.000
_cell.angle_alpha   90.00
_cell.angle_beta   90.00
_cell.angle_gamma   90.00
#
_symmetry.space_group_name_H-M   'P 1'
#
loop_
_entity.id
_entity.type
_entity.pdbx_description
1 polymer ?
#
loop_
_entity_poly.entity_id
_entity_poly.type
_entity_poly.pdbx_seq_one_letter_code
_entity_poly.pdbx_strand_id
1 'polypeptide(L)' 'MSKKARLALAIVIVEAALAGLWWNLILYGMENPDRVTADFQQVIGQTMGTTMGALLGLGVLLYFVAARNDRKAIEGRLRR' A
#
# COMPACT_ATOMS: atom_id res chain seq x y z
N MET A 1 -2.85 -4.02 20.74
CA MET A 1 -3.36 -3.27 19.57
C MET A 1 -4.56 -3.99 18.98
N SER A 2 -5.63 -3.26 18.64
CA SER A 2 -6.75 -3.83 17.88
C SER A 2 -6.29 -4.27 16.49
N LYS A 3 -6.88 -5.33 15.94
CA LYS A 3 -6.53 -5.91 14.62
C LYS A 3 -6.58 -4.85 13.52
N LYS A 4 -7.49 -3.86 13.65
CA LYS A 4 -7.61 -2.71 12.74
C LYS A 4 -6.39 -1.80 12.75
N ALA A 5 -5.87 -1.49 13.94
CA ALA A 5 -4.71 -0.63 14.11
C ALA A 5 -3.44 -1.29 13.57
N ARG A 6 -3.29 -2.61 13.79
CA ARG A 6 -2.14 -3.37 13.27
C ARG A 6 -2.17 -3.48 11.74
N LEU A 7 -3.35 -3.69 11.14
CA LEU A 7 -3.53 -3.71 9.70
C LEU A 7 -3.22 -2.34 9.07
N ALA A 8 -3.79 -1.27 9.63
CA ALA A 8 -3.56 0.09 9.14
C ALA A 8 -2.07 0.48 9.23
N LEU A 9 -1.41 0.15 10.35
CA LEU A 9 0.02 0.37 10.52
C LEU A 9 0.85 -0.39 9.48
N ALA A 10 0.53 -1.66 9.23
CA ALA A 10 1.24 -2.47 8.24
C ALA A 10 1.09 -1.91 6.82
N ILE A 11 -0.12 -1.47 6.45
CA ILE A 11 -0.36 -0.80 5.16
C ILE A 11 0.48 0.47 5.05
N VAL A 12 0.46 1.33 6.07
CA VAL A 12 1.23 2.58 6.06
C VAL A 12 2.73 2.33 5.91
N ILE A 13 3.27 1.32 6.60
CA ILE A 13 4.69 0.95 6.49
C ILE A 13 5.02 0.47 5.06
N VAL A 14 4.18 -0.37 4.47
CA VAL A 14 4.39 -0.88 3.11
C VAL A 14 4.29 0.24 2.07
N GLU A 15 3.30 1.12 2.19
CA GLU A 15 3.16 2.30 1.32
C GLU A 15 4.36 3.24 1.43
N ALA A 16 4.85 3.51 2.64
CA ALA A 16 6.02 4.35 2.85
C ALA A 16 7.29 3.73 2.24
N ALA A 17 7.48 2.42 2.38
CA ALA A 17 8.60 1.71 1.78
C ALA A 17 8.54 1.74 0.24
N LEU A 18 7.37 1.54 -0.35
CA LEU A 18 7.16 1.62 -1.80
C LEU A 18 7.36 3.05 -2.33
N ALA A 19 6.88 4.06 -1.61
CA ALA A 19 7.11 5.46 -1.97
C ALA A 19 8.61 5.79 -1.94
N GLY A 20 9.34 5.32 -0.93
CA GLY A 20 10.79 5.49 -0.85
C GLY A 20 11.53 4.78 -1.99
N LEU A 21 11.11 3.56 -2.33
CA LEU A 21 11.66 2.81 -3.46
C LEU A 21 11.40 3.54 -4.79
N TRP A 22 10.20 4.08 -4.99
CA TRP A 22 9.86 4.85 -6.18
C TRP A 22 10.73 6.07 -6.35
N TRP A 23 10.90 6.83 -5.26
CA TRP A 23 11.71 8.04 -5.25
C TRP A 23 13.17 7.73 -5.62
N ASN A 24 13.73 6.65 -5.07
CA ASN A 24 15.08 6.21 -5.39
C ASN A 24 15.23 5.83 -6.87
N LEU A 25 14.24 5.13 -7.42
CA LEU A 25 14.23 4.73 -8.83
C LEU A 25 14.12 5.93 -9.77
N ILE A 26 13.32 6.95 -9.43
CA ILE A 26 13.26 8.19 -10.21
C ILE A 26 14.60 8.90 -10.22
N LEU A 27 15.22 9.08 -9.04
CA LEU A 27 16.53 9.71 -8.94
C LEU A 27 17.57 8.96 -9.77
N TYR A 28 17.60 7.63 -9.66
CA TYR A 28 18.53 6.79 -10.42
C TYR A 28 18.38 6.97 -11.94
N GLY A 29 17.13 7.03 -12.44
CA GLY A 29 16.86 7.25 -13.86
C GLY A 29 17.20 8.66 -14.35
N MET A 30 17.14 9.66 -13.47
CA MET A 30 17.57 11.04 -13.79
C MET A 30 19.09 11.19 -13.77
N GLU A 31 19.79 10.51 -12.85
CA GLU A 31 21.24 10.57 -12.70
C GLU A 31 21.99 9.74 -13.74
N ASN A 32 21.36 8.69 -14.30
CA ASN A 32 21.99 7.79 -15.26
C ASN A 32 21.15 7.65 -16.55
N PRO A 33 20.92 8.74 -17.30
CA PRO A 33 20.09 8.73 -18.50
C PRO A 33 20.60 7.75 -19.57
N ASP A 34 21.92 7.55 -19.67
CA ASP A 34 22.53 6.63 -20.65
C ASP A 34 22.41 5.15 -20.28
N ARG A 35 22.02 4.85 -19.03
CA ARG A 35 21.88 3.47 -18.53
C ARG A 35 20.44 3.01 -18.42
N VAL A 36 19.48 3.89 -18.71
CA VAL A 36 18.05 3.60 -18.64
C VAL A 36 17.39 3.75 -20.00
N THR A 37 16.37 2.95 -20.24
CA THR A 37 15.57 3.01 -21.47
C THR A 37 14.80 4.32 -21.54
N ALA A 38 14.53 4.84 -22.74
CA ALA A 38 13.76 6.08 -22.91
C ALA A 38 12.38 6.04 -22.19
N ASP A 39 11.76 4.85 -22.12
CA ASP A 39 10.45 4.66 -21.48
C ASP A 39 10.53 4.43 -19.96
N PHE A 40 11.71 4.49 -19.35
CA PHE A 40 11.92 4.11 -17.95
C PHE A 40 11.03 4.90 -16.97
N GLN A 41 10.95 6.22 -17.13
CA GLN A 41 10.10 7.07 -16.29
C GLN A 41 8.62 6.72 -16.44
N GLN A 42 8.16 6.44 -17.67
CA GLN A 42 6.78 6.06 -17.93
C GLN A 42 6.44 4.69 -17.32
N VAL A 43 7.29 3.69 -17.52
CA VAL A 43 7.12 2.34 -17.00
C VAL A 43 7.13 2.34 -15.47
N ILE A 44 8.04 3.08 -14.85
CA ILE A 44 8.12 3.18 -13.38
C ILE A 44 6.90 3.93 -12.83
N GLY A 45 6.48 5.03 -13.45
CA GLY A 45 5.26 5.74 -13.05
C GLY A 45 4.03 4.85 -13.12
N GLN A 46 3.86 4.10 -14.21
CA GLN A 46 2.72 3.19 -14.40
C GLN A 46 2.76 2.01 -13.42
N THR A 47 3.93 1.40 -13.24
CA THR A 47 4.12 0.26 -12.33
C THR A 47 3.88 0.66 -10.88
N MET A 48 4.48 1.77 -10.43
CA MET A 48 4.35 2.23 -9.05
C MET A 48 2.95 2.78 -8.77
N GLY A 49 2.35 3.52 -9.71
CA GLY A 49 0.96 3.97 -9.59
C GLY A 49 -0.03 2.81 -9.50
N THR A 50 0.16 1.77 -10.32
CA THR A 50 -0.69 0.57 -10.26
C THR A 50 -0.47 -0.21 -8.96
N THR A 51 0.77 -0.37 -8.54
CA THR A 51 1.13 -1.15 -7.33
C THR A 51 0.63 -0.46 -6.06
N MET A 52 0.91 0.83 -5.89
CA MET A 52 0.46 1.62 -4.74
C MET A 52 -1.07 1.77 -4.73
N GLY A 53 -1.67 1.99 -5.90
CA GLY A 53 -3.14 2.05 -6.03
C GLY A 53 -3.82 0.72 -5.68
N ALA A 54 -3.27 -0.40 -6.13
CA ALA A 54 -3.79 -1.73 -5.82
C ALA A 54 -3.63 -2.07 -4.33
N LEU A 55 -2.48 -1.74 -3.72
CA LEU A 55 -2.23 -1.98 -2.30
C LEU A 55 -3.12 -1.12 -1.40
N LEU A 56 -3.29 0.17 -1.72
CA LEU A 56 -4.25 1.03 -1.02
C LEU A 56 -5.69 0.51 -1.17
N GLY A 57 -6.09 0.15 -2.39
CA GLY A 57 -7.42 -0.40 -2.66
C GLY A 57 -7.70 -1.68 -1.85
N LEU A 58 -6.73 -2.60 -1.83
CA LEU A 58 -6.81 -3.82 -1.03
C LEU A 58 -6.80 -3.51 0.47
N GLY A 59 -6.00 -2.54 0.90
CA GLY A 59 -5.92 -2.07 2.28
C GLY A 59 -7.25 -1.53 2.81
N VAL A 60 -7.94 -0.70 2.01
CA VAL A 60 -9.29 -0.19 2.33
C VAL A 60 -10.31 -1.32 2.42
N LEU A 61 -10.24 -2.29 1.50
CA LEU A 61 -11.13 -3.44 1.51
C LEU A 61 -10.94 -4.29 2.77
N LEU A 62 -9.69 -4.59 3.12
CA LEU A 62 -9.33 -5.32 4.34
C LEU A 62 -9.70 -4.55 5.61
N TYR A 63 -9.58 -3.22 5.61
CA TYR A 63 -10.05 -2.39 6.73
C TYR A 63 -11.57 -2.53 6.91
N PHE A 64 -12.35 -2.48 5.83
CA PHE A 64 -13.80 -2.66 5.89
C PHE A 64 -14.21 -4.06 6.36
N VAL A 65 -13.51 -5.10 5.89
CA VAL A 65 -13.70 -6.48 6.35
C VAL A 65 -13.38 -6.60 7.85
N ALA A 66 -12.25 -6.05 8.30
CA ALA A 66 -11.89 -6.02 9.72
C ALA A 66 -12.91 -5.21 10.54
N ALA A 67 -13.44 -4.12 9.99
CA ALA A 67 -14.50 -3.32 10.62
C ALA A 67 -15.81 -4.09 10.80
N ARG A 68 -16.23 -4.86 9.79
CA ARG A 68 -17.39 -5.75 9.90
C ARG A 68 -17.15 -6.90 10.87
N ASN A 69 -15.95 -7.48 10.87
CA ASN A 69 -15.65 -8.63 11.72
C ASN A 69 -15.64 -8.25 13.22
N ASP A 70 -15.15 -7.06 13.56
CA ASP A 70 -15.22 -6.54 14.92
C ASP A 70 -16.67 -6.30 15.38
N ARG A 71 -17.57 -5.82 14.50
CA ARG A 71 -19.01 -5.68 14.84
C ARG A 71 -19.64 -7.03 15.18
N LYS A 72 -19.37 -8.06 14.38
CA LYS A 72 -19.87 -9.42 14.62
C LYS A 72 -19.32 -10.03 15.91
N ALA A 73 -18.06 -9.75 16.27
CA ALA A 73 -17.46 -10.20 17.51
C ALA A 73 -18.10 -9.54 18.76
N ILE A 74 -18.53 -8.28 18.64
CA ILE A 74 -19.25 -7.56 19.71
C ILE A 74 -20.67 -8.12 19.87
N GLU A 75 -21.41 -8.36 18.77
CA GLU A 75 -22.74 -8.99 18.80
C GLU A 75 -22.70 -10.41 19.41
N GLY A 76 -21.68 -11.21 19.08
CA GLY A 76 -21.51 -12.55 19.64
C GLY A 76 -21.21 -12.58 21.13
N ARG A 77 -20.59 -11.52 21.67
CA ARG A 77 -20.39 -11.33 23.13
C ARG A 77 -21.65 -10.86 23.85
N LEU A 78 -22.49 -10.07 23.19
CA LEU A 78 -23.75 -9.57 23.74
C LEU A 78 -24.88 -10.61 23.76
N ARG A 79 -24.76 -11.67 22.95
CA ARG A 79 -25.71 -12.79 22.88
C ARG A 79 -25.38 -13.97 23.81
N ARG A 80 -24.24 -13.94 24.52
CA ARG A 80 -23.85 -14.93 25.52
C ARG A 80 -24.02 -14.35 26.91
#